data_AF-A0A285QHW9-F1
#
_entry.id   AF-A0A285QHW9-F1
#
_cell.length_a   1.000
_cell.length_b   1.000
_cell.length_c   1.000
_cell.angle_alpha   90.00
_cell.angle_beta   90.00
_cell.angle_gamma   90.00
#
_symmetry.space_group_name_H-M   'P 1'
#
loop_
_entity.id
_entity.type
_entity.pdbx_description
1 polymer ?
#
loop_
_entity_poly.entity_id
_entity_poly.type
_entity_poly.pdbx_seq_one_letter_code
_entity_poly.pdbx_strand_id
1 'polypeptide(L)' 'MPETSETSEPTGGPSDAGAPAGQVEPLGVELAPTGHPAVDAGLARLEALDGVPAEAHVAVYEDVHQRLADTLAALDQE' A
#
# COMPACT_ATOMS: atom_id res chain seq x y z
N MET A 1 6.40 40.63 -19.39
CA MET A 1 5.20 39.92 -18.89
C MET A 1 5.66 38.54 -18.47
N PRO A 2 5.72 38.19 -17.18
CA PRO A 2 5.88 36.80 -16.78
C PRO A 2 4.52 36.09 -16.89
N GLU A 3 4.46 35.07 -17.73
CA GLU A 3 3.33 34.15 -17.83
C GLU A 3 3.27 33.35 -16.52
N THR A 4 2.20 33.52 -15.75
CA THR A 4 1.87 32.63 -14.65
C THR A 4 1.40 31.31 -15.25
N SER A 5 2.28 30.32 -15.25
CA SER A 5 1.93 28.92 -15.50
C SER A 5 0.77 28.53 -14.59
N GLU A 6 -0.35 28.26 -15.24
CA GLU A 6 -1.51 27.55 -14.76
C GLU A 6 -1.04 26.30 -14.01
N THR A 7 -1.14 26.31 -12.68
CA THR A 7 -0.99 25.09 -11.89
C THR A 7 -2.24 24.25 -12.13
N SER A 8 -2.16 23.37 -13.14
CA SER A 8 -3.18 22.37 -13.40
C SER A 8 -3.45 21.59 -12.12
N GLU A 9 -4.66 21.74 -11.61
CA GLU A 9 -5.25 20.90 -10.58
C GLU A 9 -5.11 19.43 -11.03
N PRO A 10 -4.62 18.50 -10.19
CA PRO A 10 -4.79 17.10 -10.50
C PRO A 10 -6.28 16.81 -10.42
N THR A 11 -6.91 16.74 -11.59
CA THR A 11 -8.25 16.19 -11.77
C THR A 11 -8.20 14.74 -11.27
N GLY A 12 -8.66 14.54 -10.04
CA GLY A 12 -9.12 13.23 -9.57
C GLY A 12 -10.30 12.83 -10.44
N GLY A 13 -9.99 12.19 -11.57
CA GLY A 13 -10.98 11.61 -12.47
C GLY A 13 -11.89 10.65 -11.71
N PRO A 14 -13.13 10.44 -12.18
CA PRO A 14 -14.12 9.65 -11.46
C PRO A 14 -13.52 8.29 -11.13
N SER A 15 -13.36 8.04 -9.83
CA SER A 15 -13.13 6.72 -9.27
C SER A 15 -14.09 5.77 -9.96
N ASP A 16 -13.58 4.68 -10.52
CA ASP A 16 -14.33 3.67 -11.26
C ASP A 16 -15.45 3.11 -10.38
N ALA A 17 -16.59 3.81 -10.38
CA ALA A 17 -17.77 3.47 -9.63
C ALA A 17 -18.60 2.54 -10.51
N GLY A 18 -18.15 1.30 -10.68
CA GLY A 18 -19.02 0.28 -11.26
C GLY A 18 -18.37 -0.84 -12.07
N ALA A 19 -17.05 -1.02 -12.10
CA ALA A 19 -16.56 -2.34 -12.46
C ALA A 19 -17.13 -3.35 -11.45
N PRO A 20 -17.64 -4.53 -11.89
CA PRO A 20 -17.83 -5.62 -10.94
C PRO A 20 -16.50 -5.78 -10.21
N ALA A 21 -16.52 -5.99 -8.89
CA ALA A 21 -15.32 -6.36 -8.13
C ALA A 21 -14.75 -7.62 -8.78
N GLY A 22 -13.91 -7.41 -9.79
CA GLY A 22 -13.31 -8.44 -10.58
C GLY A 22 -12.42 -9.19 -9.63
N GLN A 23 -12.41 -10.50 -9.78
CA GLN A 23 -11.41 -11.35 -9.16
C GLN A 23 -10.05 -10.71 -9.47
N VAL A 24 -9.43 -10.13 -8.44
CA VAL A 24 -8.11 -9.51 -8.59
C VAL A 24 -7.14 -10.66 -8.66
N GLU A 25 -6.43 -10.77 -9.76
CA GLU A 25 -5.42 -11.82 -9.89
C GLU A 25 -4.28 -11.51 -8.91
N PRO A 26 -3.85 -12.49 -8.11
CA PRO A 26 -2.72 -12.30 -7.21
C PRO A 26 -1.50 -11.83 -7.98
N LEU A 27 -0.76 -10.88 -7.41
CA LEU A 27 0.44 -10.30 -8.01
C LEU A 27 1.59 -11.32 -8.01
N GLY A 28 1.52 -12.37 -7.18
CA GLY A 28 2.47 -13.48 -7.20
C GLY A 28 3.89 -13.08 -6.79
N VAL A 29 4.01 -12.04 -5.97
CA VAL A 29 5.30 -11.54 -5.48
C VAL A 29 5.76 -12.43 -4.32
N GLU A 30 6.91 -13.08 -4.51
CA GLU A 30 7.52 -13.90 -3.47
C GLU A 30 8.21 -13.01 -2.42
N LEU A 31 7.79 -13.13 -1.15
CA LEU A 31 8.37 -12.38 -0.04
C LEU A 31 9.44 -13.24 0.66
N ALA A 32 10.70 -12.87 0.50
CA ALA A 32 11.80 -13.51 1.23
C ALA A 32 11.80 -13.06 2.70
N PRO A 33 12.06 -13.98 3.66
CA PRO A 33 12.12 -13.62 5.08
C PRO A 33 13.29 -12.67 5.33
N THR A 34 13.01 -11.62 6.10
CA THR A 34 13.99 -10.58 6.44
C THR A 34 14.83 -10.96 7.66
N GLY A 35 14.37 -11.94 8.44
CA GLY A 35 15.00 -12.35 9.70
C GLY A 35 14.62 -11.47 10.89
N HIS A 36 13.79 -10.44 10.69
CA HIS A 36 13.23 -9.63 11.76
C HIS A 36 11.76 -9.99 11.99
N PRO A 37 11.39 -10.56 13.15
CA PRO A 37 10.07 -11.16 13.35
C PRO A 37 8.90 -10.18 13.20
N ALA A 38 9.10 -8.90 13.55
CA ALA A 38 8.06 -7.88 13.37
C ALA A 38 7.86 -7.47 11.91
N VAL A 39 8.94 -7.48 11.10
CA VAL A 39 8.88 -7.18 9.67
C VAL A 39 8.25 -8.35 8.92
N ASP A 40 8.69 -9.58 9.24
CA ASP A 40 8.15 -10.80 8.64
C ASP A 40 6.64 -10.96 8.94
N ALA A 41 6.19 -10.56 10.14
CA ALA A 41 4.77 -10.54 10.47
C ALA A 41 3.95 -9.48 9.70
N GLY A 42 4.58 -8.37 9.31
CA GLY A 42 3.97 -7.38 8.41
C GLY A 42 3.86 -7.90 6.98
N LEU A 43 4.92 -8.55 6.49
CA LEU A 43 4.97 -9.16 5.16
C LEU A 43 3.94 -10.28 4.99
N ALA A 44 3.78 -11.17 5.96
CA ALA A 44 2.76 -12.22 5.92
C ALA A 44 1.33 -11.65 5.86
N ARG A 45 1.10 -10.48 6.45
CA ARG A 45 -0.20 -9.79 6.39
C ARG A 45 -0.47 -9.20 5.00
N LEU A 46 0.57 -8.75 4.29
CA LEU A 46 0.46 -8.30 2.91
C LEU A 46 0.22 -9.47 1.95
N GLU A 47 0.89 -10.60 2.16
CA GLU A 47 0.64 -11.82 1.37
C GLU A 47 -0.81 -12.29 1.50
N ALA A 48 -1.41 -12.16 2.69
CA ALA A 48 -2.82 -12.48 2.92
C ALA A 48 -3.82 -11.54 2.20
N LEU A 49 -3.35 -10.40 1.67
CA LEU A 49 -4.13 -9.49 0.84
C LEU A 49 -3.92 -9.72 -0.66
N ASP A 50 -3.06 -10.66 -1.05
CA ASP A 50 -2.84 -10.92 -2.46
C ASP A 50 -4.13 -11.42 -3.12
N GLY A 51 -4.52 -10.78 -4.22
CA GLY A 51 -5.79 -11.04 -4.91
C GLY A 51 -7.06 -10.53 -4.19
N VAL A 52 -6.94 -9.74 -3.13
CA VAL A 52 -8.08 -9.03 -2.53
C VAL A 52 -8.31 -7.70 -3.30
N PRO A 53 -9.57 -7.25 -3.45
CA PRO A 53 -9.87 -5.98 -4.12
C PRO A 53 -9.33 -4.75 -3.37
N ALA A 54 -8.84 -3.78 -4.14
CA ALA A 54 -8.19 -2.57 -3.62
C ALA A 54 -9.11 -1.72 -2.73
N GLU A 55 -10.43 -1.77 -2.95
CA GLU A 55 -11.41 -1.09 -2.08
C GLU A 55 -11.36 -1.60 -0.62
N ALA A 56 -10.91 -2.85 -0.40
CA ALA A 56 -10.71 -3.44 0.93
C ALA A 56 -9.26 -3.26 1.45
N HIS A 57 -8.34 -2.73 0.66
CA HIS A 57 -6.90 -2.67 0.99
C HIS A 57 -6.49 -1.46 1.79
N VAL A 58 -7.20 -0.33 1.68
CA VAL A 58 -6.72 0.95 2.24
C VAL A 58 -6.42 0.83 3.75
N ALA A 59 -7.36 0.33 4.54
CA ALA A 59 -7.16 0.20 5.99
C ALA A 59 -6.06 -0.82 6.37
N VAL A 60 -5.83 -1.82 5.54
CA VAL A 60 -4.83 -2.86 5.81
C VAL A 60 -3.43 -2.39 5.38
N TYR A 61 -3.33 -1.68 4.26
CA TYR A 61 -2.09 -1.07 3.79
C TYR A 61 -1.59 -0.03 4.79
N GLU A 62 -2.47 0.84 5.30
CA GLU A 62 -2.10 1.86 6.30
C GLU A 62 -1.60 1.21 7.61
N ASP A 63 -2.26 0.16 8.09
CA ASP A 63 -1.82 -0.58 9.29
C ASP A 63 -0.45 -1.24 9.09
N VAL A 64 -0.23 -1.87 7.93
CA VAL A 64 1.07 -2.45 7.60
C VAL A 64 2.14 -1.36 7.49
N HIS A 65 1.82 -0.24 6.84
CA HIS A 65 2.75 0.88 6.68
C HIS A 65 3.18 1.43 8.04
N GLN A 66 2.21 1.69 8.93
CA GLN A 66 2.48 2.19 10.28
C GLN A 66 3.34 1.20 11.08
N ARG A 67 3.00 -0.09 11.04
CA ARG A 67 3.73 -1.13 11.77
C ARG A 67 5.18 -1.29 11.30
N LEU A 68 5.40 -1.19 10.00
CA LEU A 68 6.74 -1.26 9.42
C LEU A 68 7.55 -0.01 9.79
N ALA A 69 6.94 1.18 9.71
CA ALA A 69 7.57 2.43 10.12
C ALA A 69 7.96 2.43 11.60
N ASP A 70 7.06 1.97 12.49
CA ASP A 70 7.32 1.86 13.93
C ASP A 70 8.48 0.88 14.22
N THR A 71 8.52 -0.24 13.51
CA THR A 71 9.59 -1.24 13.65
C THR A 71 10.95 -0.66 13.24
N LEU A 72 10.99 0.06 12.11
CA LEU A 72 12.22 0.69 11.63
C LEU A 72 12.68 1.83 12.56
N ALA A 73 11.74 2.63 13.07
CA ALA A 73 12.03 3.70 14.04
C ALA A 73 12.52 3.17 15.39
N ALA A 74 12.11 1.96 15.80
CA ALA A 74 12.63 1.29 16.98
C ALA A 74 14.07 0.83 16.78
N LEU A 75 14.40 0.26 15.61
CA LEU A 75 15.76 -0.18 15.27
C LEU A 75 16.75 1.00 15.14
N ASP A 76 16.30 2.17 14.66
CA ASP A 76 17.15 3.37 14.53
C ASP A 76 17.55 3.97 15.89
N GLN A 77 16.85 3.58 16.97
CA GLN A 77 17.13 4.04 18.34
C GLN A 77 18.01 3.08 19.15
N GLU A 78 18.48 1.98 18.54
CA GLU A 78 19.40 1.01 19.14
C GLU A 78 20.89 1.35 18.97
#